data_AF-A0A9X0DLM8-F1
#
_entry.id   AF-A0A9X0DLM8-F1
#
_cell.length_a   1.000
_cell.length_b   1.000
_cell.length_c   1.000
_cell.angle_alpha   90.00
_cell.angle_beta   90.00
_cell.angle_gamma   90.00
#
_symmetry.space_group_name_H-M   'P 1'
#
loop_
_entity.id
_entity.type
_entity.pdbx_description
1 polymer ?
#
loop_
_entity_poly.entity_id
_entity_poly.type
_entity_poly.pdbx_seq_one_letter_code
_entity_poly.pdbx_strand_id
1 'polypeptide(L)'
;MPTSIQSTFFLFLLASTSILASPIQPKPSTLATEPYGLSSHQVMNFANGAAKFQASITMTRVAISTGTATPCSPEVQALASGINSNIADQRKEQAAVKAVGKILQESPLNSSMFDAAKSSLLKFVKKGIAIRENNQKIAPAGNAAIPGLATVAMAQQEEFNLTMSLTASDLAGSNATVAKLKKDFAGGIVQNMKNLASATIGCKMPSPTA
;
A
#
# COMPACT_ATOMS: atom_id res chain seq x y z
N MET A 1 0.12 74.81 15.97
CA MET A 1 -1.04 74.00 15.51
C MET A 1 -0.70 72.51 15.72
N PRO A 2 -1.69 71.70 16.13
CA PRO A 2 -1.56 70.42 16.87
C PRO A 2 -1.43 69.22 15.89
N THR A 3 -1.13 67.97 16.26
CA THR A 3 -1.88 66.99 17.10
C THR A 3 -0.97 65.77 17.39
N SER A 4 -0.70 65.35 18.64
CA SER A 4 -1.45 64.40 19.48
C SER A 4 -1.87 63.08 18.81
N ILE A 5 -1.21 61.97 19.20
CA ILE A 5 -1.76 60.61 19.08
C ILE A 5 -1.54 59.92 20.44
N GLN A 6 -2.64 59.72 21.18
CA GLN A 6 -2.68 58.94 22.41
C GLN A 6 -2.64 57.45 22.08
N SER A 7 -1.71 56.73 22.72
CA SER A 7 -1.64 55.27 22.72
C SER A 7 -2.63 54.73 23.76
N THR A 8 -3.70 54.10 23.31
CA THR A 8 -4.69 53.45 24.16
C THR A 8 -4.19 52.06 24.57
N PHE A 9 -3.83 51.92 25.83
CA PHE A 9 -3.66 50.62 26.50
C PHE A 9 -5.02 49.90 26.55
N PHE A 10 -5.17 48.83 25.79
CA PHE A 10 -6.32 47.91 25.89
C PHE A 10 -5.98 46.81 26.90
N LEU A 11 -6.59 46.89 28.08
CA LEU A 11 -6.54 45.87 29.13
C LEU A 11 -7.74 44.92 28.92
N PHE A 12 -7.51 43.71 28.41
CA PHE A 12 -8.55 42.67 28.33
C PHE A 12 -8.66 41.95 29.69
N LEU A 13 -9.75 42.23 30.41
CA LEU A 13 -10.14 41.54 31.63
C LEU A 13 -10.82 40.20 31.27
N LEU A 14 -10.23 39.08 31.69
CA LEU A 14 -10.83 37.74 31.64
C LEU A 14 -11.83 37.59 32.80
N ALA A 15 -13.11 37.48 32.49
CA ALA A 15 -14.14 37.04 33.43
C ALA A 15 -14.55 35.59 33.11
N SER A 16 -14.06 34.65 33.91
CA SER A 16 -14.48 33.24 33.88
C SER A 16 -15.82 33.10 34.59
N THR A 17 -16.83 32.56 33.88
CA THR A 17 -18.04 32.02 34.52
C THR A 17 -18.04 30.51 34.37
N SER A 18 -17.97 29.82 35.51
CA SER A 18 -18.10 28.37 35.60
C SER A 18 -19.57 27.99 35.64
N ILE A 19 -20.03 27.14 34.72
CA ILE A 19 -21.30 26.42 34.85
C ILE A 19 -20.98 24.97 35.20
N LEU A 20 -21.35 24.57 36.42
CA LEU A 20 -21.44 23.18 36.86
C LEU A 20 -22.64 22.52 36.16
N ALA A 21 -22.39 21.65 35.19
CA ALA A 21 -23.38 20.73 34.64
C ALA A 21 -23.14 19.33 35.23
N SER A 22 -24.16 18.78 35.88
CA SER A 22 -24.17 17.44 36.47
C SER A 22 -23.94 16.34 35.42
N PRO A 23 -23.33 15.20 35.81
CA PRO A 23 -23.16 14.07 34.91
C PRO A 23 -24.50 13.35 34.70
N ILE A 24 -25.05 13.41 33.49
CA ILE A 24 -26.10 12.51 33.04
C ILE A 24 -25.42 11.21 32.62
N GLN A 25 -25.59 10.14 33.40
CA GLN A 25 -25.21 8.79 32.97
C GLN A 25 -26.16 8.31 31.86
N PRO A 26 -25.68 7.96 30.66
CA PRO A 26 -26.49 7.19 29.73
C PRO A 26 -26.54 5.72 30.18
N LYS A 27 -27.77 5.30 30.48
CA LYS A 27 -28.21 3.90 30.65
C LYS A 27 -27.77 3.05 29.44
N PRO A 28 -27.32 1.79 29.64
CA PRO A 28 -26.82 0.96 28.56
C PRO A 28 -27.95 0.53 27.63
N SER A 29 -27.82 0.83 26.34
CA SER A 29 -28.65 0.25 25.28
C SER A 29 -27.74 -0.50 24.31
N THR A 30 -28.08 -1.77 24.17
CA THR A 30 -27.52 -2.78 23.29
C THR A 30 -27.57 -2.42 21.81
N LEU A 31 -26.49 -2.76 21.10
CA LEU A 31 -26.40 -3.07 19.67
C LEU A 31 -26.76 -1.93 18.69
N ALA A 32 -25.75 -1.20 18.22
CA ALA A 32 -25.80 -0.50 16.94
C ALA A 32 -24.42 -0.56 16.25
N THR A 33 -24.44 -1.19 15.09
CA THR A 33 -23.32 -1.51 14.19
C THR A 33 -22.55 -0.27 13.74
N GLU A 34 -21.22 -0.40 13.72
CA GLU A 34 -20.26 0.53 13.10
C GLU A 34 -20.68 0.97 11.69
N PRO A 35 -20.79 2.27 11.39
CA PRO A 35 -21.15 2.74 10.06
C PRO A 35 -19.89 2.92 9.18
N TYR A 36 -19.80 2.10 8.12
CA TYR A 36 -19.02 2.30 6.88
C TYR A 36 -17.49 2.16 6.92
N GLY A 37 -17.00 0.97 7.29
CA GLY A 37 -15.67 0.49 6.87
C GLY A 37 -15.82 -0.74 5.98
N LEU A 38 -15.93 -0.58 4.66
CA LEU A 38 -15.86 -1.73 3.75
C LEU A 38 -14.47 -2.36 3.88
N SER A 39 -14.40 -3.62 4.31
CA SER A 39 -13.12 -4.32 4.46
C SER A 39 -12.42 -4.43 3.10
N SER A 40 -11.09 -4.56 3.09
CA SER A 40 -10.32 -4.78 1.86
C SER A 40 -10.86 -5.97 1.03
N HIS A 41 -11.54 -6.94 1.66
CA HIS A 41 -12.22 -8.02 0.96
C HIS A 41 -13.46 -7.55 0.19
N GLN A 42 -14.25 -6.64 0.75
CA GLN A 42 -15.45 -6.12 0.09
C GLN A 42 -15.09 -5.26 -1.13
N VAL A 43 -14.09 -4.38 -1.02
CA VAL A 43 -13.57 -3.62 -2.18
C VAL A 43 -13.07 -4.54 -3.30
N MET A 44 -12.37 -5.63 -2.94
CA MET A 44 -11.90 -6.63 -3.91
C MET A 44 -13.07 -7.41 -4.55
N ASN A 45 -14.14 -7.68 -3.81
CA ASN A 45 -15.33 -8.35 -4.35
C ASN A 45 -16.10 -7.45 -5.34
N PHE A 46 -16.22 -6.14 -5.07
CA PHE A 46 -16.82 -5.19 -6.01
C PHE A 46 -16.05 -5.13 -7.34
N ALA A 47 -14.71 -5.18 -7.30
CA ALA A 47 -13.90 -5.22 -8.52
C ALA A 47 -14.06 -6.51 -9.35
N ASN A 48 -14.54 -7.60 -8.72
CA ASN A 48 -14.64 -8.97 -9.24
C ASN A 48 -16.06 -9.41 -9.62
N GLY A 49 -17.03 -8.50 -9.73
CA GLY A 49 -18.34 -8.81 -10.30
C GLY A 49 -18.18 -9.57 -11.64
N ALA A 50 -18.60 -10.84 -11.64
CA ALA A 50 -18.56 -11.83 -12.73
C ALA A 50 -17.31 -12.73 -12.91
N ALA A 51 -16.51 -13.03 -11.88
CA ALA A 51 -15.66 -14.22 -11.92
C ALA A 51 -15.63 -14.97 -10.58
N LYS A 52 -16.24 -16.16 -10.56
CA LYS A 52 -16.09 -17.14 -9.48
C LYS A 52 -14.61 -17.46 -9.35
N PHE A 53 -13.97 -16.97 -8.29
CA PHE A 53 -12.64 -17.42 -7.91
C PHE A 53 -12.79 -18.81 -7.28
N GLN A 54 -12.81 -19.85 -8.12
CA GLN A 54 -12.45 -21.18 -7.66
C GLN A 54 -10.98 -21.09 -7.23
N ALA A 55 -10.76 -21.21 -5.92
CA ALA A 55 -9.44 -21.44 -5.35
C ALA A 55 -8.96 -22.82 -5.83
N SER A 56 -8.47 -22.85 -7.06
CA SER A 56 -7.67 -23.93 -7.64
C SER A 56 -6.60 -23.27 -8.47
N ILE A 57 -5.67 -22.63 -7.78
CA ILE A 57 -4.35 -22.38 -8.32
C ILE A 57 -3.38 -22.95 -7.30
N THR A 58 -3.11 -24.22 -7.52
CA THR A 58 -1.93 -24.96 -7.13
C THR A 58 -0.73 -24.02 -6.96
N MET A 59 -0.02 -24.15 -5.83
CA MET A 59 1.34 -23.66 -5.61
C MET A 59 2.28 -24.18 -6.72
N THR A 60 2.21 -23.63 -7.92
CA THR A 60 2.93 -24.11 -9.11
C THR A 60 3.23 -22.87 -9.96
N ARG A 61 4.42 -22.29 -9.96
CA ARG A 61 5.75 -22.82 -9.71
C ARG A 61 6.57 -21.79 -8.93
N VAL A 62 7.23 -22.23 -7.86
CA VAL A 62 8.41 -21.53 -7.34
C VAL A 62 9.41 -21.43 -8.49
N ALA A 63 10.07 -20.29 -8.65
CA ALA A 63 11.18 -20.16 -9.59
C ALA A 63 12.21 -21.24 -9.26
N ILE A 64 12.33 -22.24 -10.14
CA ILE A 64 13.27 -23.33 -9.95
C ILE A 64 14.64 -22.75 -10.25
N SER A 65 15.47 -22.66 -9.22
CA SER A 65 16.89 -22.30 -9.34
C SER A 65 17.57 -23.23 -10.36
N THR A 66 18.32 -22.64 -11.28
CA THR A 66 19.22 -23.32 -12.22
C THR A 66 20.63 -23.50 -11.64
N GLY A 67 20.82 -23.26 -10.33
CA GLY A 67 22.09 -23.33 -9.61
C GLY A 67 22.51 -24.76 -9.24
N THR A 68 23.81 -24.95 -9.08
CA THR A 68 24.48 -26.21 -8.71
C THR A 68 24.01 -26.76 -7.35
N ALA A 69 24.41 -28.01 -7.04
CA ALA A 69 23.85 -28.87 -5.97
C ALA A 69 23.86 -28.32 -4.52
N THR A 70 24.49 -27.17 -4.25
CA THR A 70 24.62 -26.62 -2.89
C THR A 70 23.34 -25.88 -2.48
N PRO A 71 22.75 -26.19 -1.31
CA PRO A 71 21.63 -25.43 -0.77
C PRO A 71 21.99 -23.95 -0.55
N CYS A 72 21.04 -23.05 -0.78
CA CYS A 72 21.21 -21.64 -0.43
C CYS A 72 21.41 -21.47 1.09
N SER A 73 22.21 -20.49 1.49
CA SER A 73 22.35 -20.15 2.92
C SER A 73 21.00 -19.70 3.52
N PRO A 74 20.81 -19.81 4.84
CA PRO A 74 19.59 -19.32 5.49
C PRO A 74 19.25 -17.86 5.17
N GLU A 75 20.26 -17.00 5.04
CA GLU A 75 20.09 -15.59 4.71
C GLU A 75 19.62 -15.40 3.26
N VAL A 76 20.17 -16.16 2.31
CA VAL A 76 19.69 -16.15 0.91
C VAL A 76 18.26 -16.67 0.83
N GLN A 77 17.92 -17.71 1.60
CA GLN A 77 16.55 -18.22 1.66
C GLN A 77 15.57 -17.19 2.23
N ALA A 78 15.96 -16.47 3.30
CA ALA A 78 15.18 -15.40 3.88
C ALA A 78 14.96 -14.25 2.88
N LEU A 79 16.03 -13.84 2.18
CA LEU A 79 15.94 -12.83 1.12
C LEU A 79 14.99 -13.26 0.00
N ALA A 80 15.12 -14.50 -0.50
CA ALA A 80 14.25 -15.03 -1.54
C ALA A 80 12.77 -15.08 -1.10
N SER A 81 12.50 -15.45 0.16
CA SER A 81 11.16 -15.43 0.75
C SER A 81 10.58 -14.01 0.83
N GLY A 82 11.39 -13.04 1.25
CA GLY A 82 11.01 -11.63 1.27
C GLY A 82 10.74 -11.05 -0.12
N ILE A 83 11.54 -11.41 -1.14
CA ILE A 83 11.30 -11.02 -2.53
C ILE A 83 10.00 -11.64 -3.07
N ASN A 84 9.73 -12.92 -2.78
CA ASN A 84 8.46 -13.56 -3.15
C ASN A 84 7.26 -12.89 -2.47
N SER A 85 7.38 -12.52 -1.21
CA SER A 85 6.35 -11.78 -0.47
C SER A 85 6.06 -10.44 -1.13
N ASN A 86 7.09 -9.75 -1.64
CA ASN A 86 6.92 -8.51 -2.37
C ASN A 86 6.20 -8.71 -3.71
N ILE A 87 6.57 -9.74 -4.50
CA ILE A 87 5.85 -10.08 -5.75
C ILE A 87 4.37 -10.35 -5.47
N ALA A 88 4.06 -11.09 -4.40
CA ALA A 88 2.70 -11.36 -4.00
C ALA A 88 1.93 -10.09 -3.59
N ASP A 89 2.60 -9.13 -2.95
CA ASP A 89 2.00 -7.86 -2.57
C ASP A 89 1.75 -6.95 -3.78
N GLN A 90 2.70 -6.88 -4.73
CA GLN A 90 2.53 -6.10 -5.97
C GLN A 90 1.37 -6.61 -6.84
N ARG A 91 1.05 -7.90 -6.78
CA ARG A 91 -0.19 -8.43 -7.40
C ARG A 91 -1.45 -7.87 -6.74
N LYS A 92 -1.43 -7.62 -5.42
CA LYS A 92 -2.52 -6.96 -4.69
C LYS A 92 -2.58 -5.48 -5.03
N GLU A 93 -1.44 -4.80 -5.16
CA GLU A 93 -1.35 -3.42 -5.64
C GLU A 93 -1.99 -3.29 -7.05
N GLN A 94 -1.69 -4.21 -7.98
CA GLN A 94 -2.31 -4.25 -9.30
C GLN A 94 -3.83 -4.42 -9.27
N ALA A 95 -4.32 -5.32 -8.41
CA ALA A 95 -5.76 -5.51 -8.25
C ALA A 95 -6.43 -4.26 -7.66
N ALA A 96 -5.83 -3.65 -6.64
CA ALA A 96 -6.34 -2.46 -5.99
C ALA A 96 -6.36 -1.25 -6.94
N VAL A 97 -5.29 -0.99 -7.70
CA VAL A 97 -5.27 0.13 -8.67
C VAL A 97 -6.23 -0.10 -9.83
N LYS A 98 -6.48 -1.36 -10.21
CA LYS A 98 -7.54 -1.69 -11.18
C LYS A 98 -8.91 -1.36 -10.61
N ALA A 99 -9.17 -1.62 -9.32
CA ALA A 99 -10.42 -1.26 -8.66
C ALA A 99 -10.61 0.26 -8.62
N VAL A 100 -9.60 1.04 -8.22
CA VAL A 100 -9.63 2.51 -8.28
C VAL A 100 -9.98 2.99 -9.69
N GLY A 101 -9.31 2.44 -10.71
CA GLY A 101 -9.57 2.79 -12.10
C GLY A 101 -10.97 2.44 -12.59
N LYS A 102 -11.63 1.41 -12.04
CA LYS A 102 -13.03 1.09 -12.35
C LYS A 102 -13.97 2.11 -11.72
N ILE A 103 -13.76 2.46 -10.46
CA ILE A 103 -14.61 3.41 -9.73
C ILE A 103 -14.54 4.81 -10.37
N LEU A 104 -13.36 5.22 -10.85
CA LEU A 104 -13.18 6.48 -11.59
C LEU A 104 -13.97 6.56 -12.90
N GLN A 105 -14.49 5.43 -13.41
CA GLN A 105 -15.32 5.37 -14.61
C GLN A 105 -16.82 5.33 -14.31
N GLU A 106 -17.22 5.27 -13.03
CA GLU A 106 -18.63 5.24 -12.63
C GLU A 106 -19.30 6.60 -12.88
N SER A 107 -20.60 6.56 -13.24
CA SER A 107 -21.43 7.75 -13.41
C SER A 107 -22.81 7.51 -12.77
N PRO A 108 -23.16 8.24 -11.69
CA PRO A 108 -22.31 9.18 -10.96
C PRO A 108 -21.14 8.47 -10.25
N LEU A 109 -20.02 9.16 -10.10
CA LEU A 109 -18.89 8.64 -9.33
C LEU A 109 -19.30 8.42 -7.88
N ASN A 110 -18.98 7.25 -7.33
CA ASN A 110 -19.16 6.96 -5.92
C ASN A 110 -17.92 7.36 -5.13
N SER A 111 -17.92 8.57 -4.55
CA SER A 111 -16.75 9.12 -3.84
C SER A 111 -16.35 8.29 -2.62
N SER A 112 -17.33 7.74 -1.89
CA SER A 112 -17.05 6.85 -0.76
C SER A 112 -16.32 5.58 -1.21
N MET A 113 -16.73 5.02 -2.35
CA MET A 113 -16.04 3.85 -2.90
C MET A 113 -14.65 4.19 -3.42
N PHE A 114 -14.49 5.36 -4.03
CA PHE A 114 -13.19 5.85 -4.46
C PHE A 114 -12.23 5.97 -3.28
N ASP A 115 -12.65 6.61 -2.18
CA ASP A 115 -11.82 6.78 -0.99
C ASP A 115 -11.45 5.44 -0.34
N ALA A 116 -12.40 4.51 -0.26
CA ALA A 116 -12.14 3.16 0.24
C ALA A 116 -11.13 2.41 -0.63
N ALA A 117 -11.26 2.50 -1.96
CA ALA A 117 -10.32 1.86 -2.90
C ALA A 117 -8.93 2.51 -2.85
N LYS A 118 -8.84 3.84 -2.79
CA LYS A 118 -7.58 4.57 -2.61
C LYS A 118 -6.89 4.18 -1.30
N SER A 119 -7.64 4.10 -0.19
CA SER A 119 -7.12 3.67 1.11
C SER A 119 -6.57 2.24 1.06
N SER A 120 -7.30 1.31 0.41
CA SER A 120 -6.83 -0.06 0.23
C SER A 120 -5.56 -0.12 -0.64
N LEU A 121 -5.48 0.66 -1.71
CA LEU A 121 -4.28 0.75 -2.54
C LEU A 121 -3.09 1.27 -1.72
N LEU A 122 -3.28 2.36 -0.96
CA LEU A 122 -2.24 2.95 -0.12
C LEU A 122 -1.73 1.97 0.94
N LYS A 123 -2.60 1.13 1.51
CA LYS A 123 -2.21 0.08 2.45
C LYS A 123 -1.26 -0.94 1.81
N PHE A 124 -1.53 -1.37 0.58
CA PHE A 124 -0.63 -2.28 -0.15
C PHE A 124 0.68 -1.58 -0.49
N VAL A 125 0.65 -0.36 -1.03
CA VAL A 125 1.88 0.39 -1.36
C VAL A 125 2.80 0.56 -0.15
N LYS A 126 2.25 0.94 1.01
CA LYS A 126 3.03 1.04 2.27
C LYS A 126 3.59 -0.30 2.73
N LYS A 127 2.83 -1.38 2.57
CA LYS A 127 3.29 -2.73 2.91
C LYS A 127 4.40 -3.20 1.97
N GLY A 128 4.26 -2.97 0.67
CA GLY A 128 5.29 -3.20 -0.33
C GLY A 128 6.58 -2.47 0.04
N ILE A 129 6.48 -1.21 0.50
CA ILE A 129 7.62 -0.44 0.99
C ILE A 129 8.35 -1.14 2.13
N ALA A 130 7.63 -1.47 3.19
CA ALA A 130 8.23 -2.13 4.36
C ALA A 130 8.89 -3.47 3.99
N ILE A 131 8.28 -4.27 3.10
CA ILE A 131 8.88 -5.54 2.63
C ILE A 131 10.20 -5.28 1.92
N ARG A 132 10.26 -4.28 1.03
CA ARG A 132 11.44 -4.01 0.21
C ARG A 132 12.58 -3.38 1.02
N GLU A 133 12.27 -2.50 1.98
CA GLU A 133 13.22 -2.01 2.97
C GLU A 133 13.82 -3.17 3.78
N ASN A 134 12.97 -4.10 4.24
CA ASN A 134 13.44 -5.30 4.93
C ASN A 134 14.32 -6.18 4.03
N ASN A 135 13.96 -6.37 2.76
CA ASN A 135 14.76 -7.14 1.80
C ASN A 135 16.16 -6.52 1.61
N GLN A 136 16.28 -5.19 1.56
CA GLN A 136 17.57 -4.52 1.52
C GLN A 136 18.38 -4.77 2.80
N LYS A 137 17.73 -4.70 3.96
CA LYS A 137 18.36 -4.90 5.26
C LYS A 137 18.92 -6.32 5.43
N ILE A 138 18.21 -7.34 4.95
CA ILE A 138 18.60 -8.75 5.13
C ILE A 138 19.46 -9.28 3.97
N ALA A 139 19.69 -8.49 2.92
CA ALA A 139 20.47 -8.95 1.79
C ALA A 139 21.93 -9.23 2.21
N PRO A 140 22.45 -10.45 2.00
CA PRO A 140 23.84 -10.76 2.33
C PRO A 140 24.80 -9.87 1.54
N ALA A 141 25.90 -9.45 2.18
CA ALA A 141 26.93 -8.66 1.50
C ALA A 141 27.43 -9.39 0.25
N GLY A 142 27.54 -8.65 -0.87
CA GLY A 142 27.94 -9.22 -2.16
C GLY A 142 26.86 -10.00 -2.90
N ASN A 143 25.64 -10.11 -2.37
CA ASN A 143 24.55 -10.77 -3.07
C ASN A 143 24.17 -10.00 -4.35
N ALA A 144 24.03 -10.72 -5.47
CA ALA A 144 23.79 -10.13 -6.79
C ALA A 144 22.43 -9.42 -6.93
N ALA A 145 21.49 -9.61 -6.00
CA ALA A 145 20.21 -8.91 -6.00
C ALA A 145 20.30 -7.45 -5.52
N ILE A 146 21.36 -7.07 -4.79
CA ILE A 146 21.48 -5.75 -4.14
C ILE A 146 21.22 -4.58 -5.10
N PRO A 147 21.83 -4.50 -6.30
CA PRO A 147 21.58 -3.39 -7.23
C PRO A 147 20.10 -3.30 -7.63
N GLY A 148 19.47 -4.44 -7.92
CA GLY A 148 18.06 -4.48 -8.29
C GLY A 148 17.11 -4.21 -7.12
N LEU A 149 17.51 -4.52 -5.87
CA LEU A 149 16.79 -4.11 -4.66
C LEU A 149 16.84 -2.59 -4.45
N ALA A 150 17.93 -1.93 -4.84
CA ALA A 150 18.03 -0.47 -4.82
C ALA A 150 17.14 0.18 -5.89
N THR A 151 17.10 -0.36 -7.12
CA THR A 151 16.20 0.10 -8.17
C THR A 151 14.74 0.08 -7.72
N VAL A 152 14.30 -1.02 -7.12
CA VAL A 152 12.91 -1.10 -6.65
C VAL A 152 12.64 -0.11 -5.53
N ALA A 153 13.60 0.27 -4.66
CA ALA A 153 13.40 1.28 -3.61
C ALA A 153 13.16 2.69 -4.13
N MET A 154 13.87 3.10 -5.17
CA MET A 154 13.66 4.41 -5.77
C MET A 154 12.24 4.53 -6.38
N ALA A 155 11.73 3.45 -6.99
CA ALA A 155 10.41 3.45 -7.61
C ALA A 155 9.24 3.59 -6.60
N GLN A 156 9.42 3.17 -5.35
CA GLN A 156 8.31 3.06 -4.38
C GLN A 156 7.90 4.41 -3.83
N GLN A 157 8.86 5.34 -3.70
CA GLN A 157 8.52 6.70 -3.31
C GLN A 157 7.67 7.38 -4.39
N GLU A 158 7.94 7.08 -5.66
CA GLU A 158 7.13 7.54 -6.77
C GLU A 158 5.73 6.89 -6.75
N GLU A 159 5.65 5.56 -6.57
CA GLU A 159 4.37 4.83 -6.42
C GLU A 159 3.53 5.37 -5.24
N PHE A 160 4.17 5.69 -4.12
CA PHE A 160 3.52 6.31 -2.96
C PHE A 160 2.98 7.69 -3.28
N ASN A 161 3.80 8.56 -3.87
CA ASN A 161 3.41 9.92 -4.22
C ASN A 161 2.26 9.94 -5.24
N LEU A 162 2.32 9.06 -6.25
CA LEU A 162 1.25 8.87 -7.23
C LEU A 162 -0.03 8.35 -6.57
N THR A 163 0.08 7.40 -5.64
CA THR A 163 -1.11 6.91 -4.92
C THR A 163 -1.74 8.02 -4.07
N MET A 164 -0.92 8.87 -3.45
CA MET A 164 -1.39 10.01 -2.66
C MET A 164 -2.07 11.09 -3.52
N SER A 165 -1.62 11.29 -4.77
CA SER A 165 -2.16 12.30 -5.69
C SER A 165 -3.53 11.97 -6.29
N LEU A 166 -3.96 10.70 -6.25
CA LEU A 166 -5.28 10.28 -6.73
C LEU A 166 -6.41 11.08 -6.05
N THR A 167 -7.34 11.64 -6.82
CA THR A 167 -8.48 12.40 -6.29
C THR A 167 -9.74 12.25 -7.16
N ALA A 168 -10.92 12.22 -6.52
CA ALA A 168 -12.19 12.23 -7.23
C ALA A 168 -12.49 13.56 -7.93
N SER A 169 -11.81 14.65 -7.55
CA SER A 169 -12.00 15.99 -8.13
C SER A 169 -11.29 16.22 -9.47
N ASP A 170 -10.32 15.39 -9.81
CA ASP A 170 -9.58 15.43 -11.07
C ASP A 170 -9.55 14.03 -11.68
N LEU A 171 -10.59 13.72 -12.45
CA LEU A 171 -10.74 12.41 -13.09
C LEU A 171 -9.70 12.18 -14.18
N ALA A 172 -9.34 13.21 -14.93
CA ALA A 172 -8.37 13.07 -16.02
C ALA A 172 -6.97 12.78 -15.46
N GLY A 173 -6.52 13.57 -14.49
CA GLY A 173 -5.24 13.36 -13.81
C GLY A 173 -5.20 12.06 -13.01
N SER A 174 -6.31 11.68 -12.35
CA SER A 174 -6.39 10.41 -11.64
C SER A 174 -6.37 9.20 -12.58
N ASN A 175 -7.02 9.27 -13.74
CA ASN A 175 -6.95 8.20 -14.74
C ASN A 175 -5.54 8.05 -15.32
N ALA A 176 -4.82 9.15 -15.58
CA ALA A 176 -3.43 9.12 -16.00
C ALA A 176 -2.52 8.50 -14.92
N THR A 177 -2.72 8.91 -13.65
CA THR A 177 -2.03 8.34 -12.48
C THR A 177 -2.28 6.85 -12.34
N VAL A 178 -3.53 6.39 -12.48
CA VAL A 178 -3.89 4.96 -12.47
C VAL A 178 -3.19 4.19 -13.58
N ALA A 179 -3.11 4.74 -14.80
CA ALA A 179 -2.42 4.10 -15.91
C ALA A 179 -0.91 3.95 -15.62
N LYS A 180 -0.29 4.99 -15.05
CA LYS A 180 1.11 4.96 -14.65
C LYS A 180 1.36 3.93 -13.53
N LEU A 181 0.59 3.97 -12.45
CA LEU A 181 0.69 3.01 -11.34
C LEU A 181 0.54 1.56 -11.79
N LYS A 182 -0.37 1.26 -12.72
CA LYS A 182 -0.49 -0.09 -13.32
C LYS A 182 0.82 -0.53 -13.99
N LYS A 183 1.47 0.37 -14.75
CA LYS A 183 2.74 0.11 -15.42
C LYS A 183 3.88 -0.05 -14.40
N ASP A 184 3.94 0.83 -13.41
CA ASP A 184 4.98 0.81 -12.37
C ASP A 184 4.91 -0.51 -11.57
N PHE A 185 3.73 -0.92 -11.08
CA PHE A 185 3.57 -2.19 -10.38
C PHE A 185 3.91 -3.40 -11.25
N ALA A 186 3.55 -3.38 -12.55
CA ALA A 186 3.94 -4.45 -13.47
C ALA A 186 5.47 -4.52 -13.68
N GLY A 187 6.12 -3.37 -13.86
CA GLY A 187 7.58 -3.27 -13.95
C GLY A 187 8.27 -3.70 -12.66
N GLY A 188 7.71 -3.34 -11.50
CA GLY A 188 8.15 -3.76 -10.18
C GLY A 188 8.15 -5.29 -10.04
N ILE A 189 7.10 -5.96 -10.53
CA ILE A 189 7.01 -7.43 -10.45
C ILE A 189 8.13 -8.06 -11.27
N VAL A 190 8.34 -7.58 -12.50
CA VAL A 190 9.41 -8.06 -13.38
C VAL A 190 10.77 -7.85 -12.72
N GLN A 191 11.02 -6.69 -12.13
CA GLN A 191 12.27 -6.42 -11.44
C GLN A 191 12.47 -7.32 -10.22
N ASN A 192 11.43 -7.61 -9.44
CA ASN A 192 11.54 -8.53 -8.31
C ASN A 192 11.76 -9.98 -8.73
N MET A 193 11.18 -10.41 -9.85
CA MET A 193 11.50 -11.72 -10.43
C MET A 193 12.98 -11.82 -10.82
N LYS A 194 13.56 -10.76 -11.39
CA LYS A 194 15.00 -10.68 -11.65
C LYS A 194 15.81 -10.72 -10.36
N ASN A 195 15.40 -9.95 -9.34
CA ASN A 195 16.07 -9.92 -8.04
C ASN A 195 16.04 -11.31 -7.38
N LEU A 196 14.95 -12.06 -7.50
CA LEU A 196 14.84 -13.42 -6.97
C LEU A 196 15.84 -14.37 -7.66
N ALA A 197 15.94 -14.30 -8.99
CA ALA A 197 16.90 -15.08 -9.75
C ALA A 197 18.34 -14.71 -9.36
N SER A 198 18.65 -13.42 -9.23
CA SER A 198 19.97 -12.94 -8.78
C SER A 198 20.26 -13.33 -7.33
N ALA A 199 19.26 -13.30 -6.44
CA ALA A 199 19.45 -13.64 -5.03
C ALA A 199 19.89 -15.10 -4.85
N THR A 200 19.38 -15.97 -5.71
CA THR A 200 19.55 -17.43 -5.65
C THR A 200 20.57 -17.96 -6.66
N ILE A 201 21.28 -17.07 -7.36
CA ILE A 201 22.28 -17.49 -8.35
C ILE A 201 23.38 -18.32 -7.67
N GLY A 202 23.69 -19.49 -8.23
CA GLY A 202 24.73 -20.38 -7.71
C GLY A 202 24.34 -21.22 -6.49
N CYS A 203 23.07 -21.21 -6.06
CA CYS A 203 22.59 -22.09 -4.99
C CYS A 203 21.17 -22.62 -5.26
N LYS A 204 20.80 -23.73 -4.64
CA LYS A 204 19.49 -24.35 -4.78
C LYS A 204 18.58 -24.01 -3.59
N MET A 205 17.42 -23.43 -3.86
CA MET A 205 16.38 -23.24 -2.84
C MET A 205 15.81 -24.60 -2.42
N PRO A 206 15.45 -24.79 -1.14
CA PRO A 206 14.75 -25.99 -0.71
C PRO A 206 13.43 -26.12 -1.48
N SER A 207 13.08 -27.36 -1.86
CA SER A 207 11.77 -27.61 -2.45
C SER A 207 10.70 -27.30 -1.40
N PRO A 208 9.58 -26.64 -1.76
CA PRO A 208 8.46 -26.51 -0.85
C PRO A 208 8.07 -27.92 -0.39
N THR A 209 8.08 -28.17 0.92
CA THR A 209 7.48 -29.37 1.48
C THR A 209 6.00 -29.37 1.06
N ALA A 210 5.59 -30.47 0.42
CA ALA A 210 4.24 -30.68 -0.09
C ALA A 210 3.20 -30.70 1.04
#